data_AF-A0A3D4LJN1-F1
#
_entry.id   AF-A0A3D4LJN1-F1
#
_cell.length_a   1.000
_cell.length_b   1.000
_cell.length_c   1.000
_cell.angle_alpha   90.00
_cell.angle_beta   90.00
_cell.angle_gamma   90.00
#
_symmetry.space_group_name_H-M   'P 1'
#
loop_
_entity.id
_entity.type
_entity.pdbx_description
1 polymer ?
#
loop_
_entity_poly.entity_id
_entity_poly.type
_entity_poly.pdbx_seq_one_letter_code
_entity_poly.pdbx_strand_id
1 'polypeptide(L)'
;MKNKTKRVFWGFFSLDYKAMGEYLEEMAEKGWMVEKVGRYTAKFRAIEPQKIKFYVDVFKEGGPLTPEKTESSEEYRRLCQESGWTFITSLDYLQFFYAAGDSEPV
;
A
#
# COMPACT_ATOMS: atom_id res chain seq x y z
N MET A 1 10.80 -17.66 12.63
CA MET A 1 9.39 -17.36 12.98
C MET A 1 8.49 -17.91 11.88
N LYS A 2 7.42 -18.66 12.21
CA LYS A 2 6.48 -19.14 11.18
C LYS A 2 5.87 -17.91 10.45
N ASN A 3 5.76 -17.97 9.12
CA ASN A 3 5.17 -16.92 8.26
C ASN A 3 3.70 -16.70 8.60
N LYS A 4 3.40 -16.03 9.72
CA LYS A 4 2.04 -15.75 10.17
C LYS A 4 1.44 -14.72 9.23
N THR A 5 0.32 -15.10 8.62
CA THR A 5 -0.47 -14.20 7.79
C THR A 5 -1.81 -13.94 8.45
N LYS A 6 -2.39 -12.78 8.15
CA LYS A 6 -3.73 -12.37 8.58
C LYS A 6 -4.48 -11.90 7.34
N ARG A 7 -5.77 -12.22 7.25
CA ARG A 7 -6.66 -11.67 6.23
C ARG A 7 -7.80 -10.93 6.92
N VAL A 8 -8.12 -9.75 6.43
CA VAL A 8 -9.18 -8.89 6.97
C VAL A 8 -10.14 -8.50 5.86
N PHE A 9 -11.39 -8.21 6.22
CA PHE A 9 -12.33 -7.56 5.29
C PHE A 9 -11.81 -6.17 4.93
N TRP A 10 -11.78 -5.85 3.64
CA TRP A 10 -11.36 -4.55 3.14
C TRP A 10 -12.60 -3.68 2.95
N GLY A 11 -13.00 -3.02 4.04
CA GLY A 11 -14.24 -2.22 4.11
C GLY A 11 -14.10 -0.78 3.61
N PHE A 12 -13.03 -0.46 2.88
CA PHE A 12 -12.77 0.88 2.35
C PHE A 12 -13.26 0.99 0.90
N PHE A 13 -13.77 2.17 0.54
CA PHE A 13 -13.97 2.58 -0.84
C PHE A 13 -12.72 3.27 -1.36
N SER A 14 -12.52 3.30 -2.68
CA SER A 14 -11.30 3.89 -3.28
C SER A 14 -11.11 5.38 -2.94
N LEU A 15 -12.18 6.10 -2.62
CA LEU A 15 -12.13 7.50 -2.17
C LEU A 15 -11.53 7.65 -0.77
N ASP A 16 -11.48 6.57 0.01
CA ASP A 16 -10.93 6.55 1.36
C ASP A 16 -9.40 6.35 1.37
N TYR A 17 -8.71 6.55 0.24
CA TYR A 17 -7.29 6.24 0.07
C TYR A 17 -6.39 6.85 1.15
N LYS A 18 -6.70 8.07 1.64
CA LYS A 18 -5.97 8.67 2.78
C LYS A 18 -6.19 7.90 4.08
N ALA A 19 -7.43 7.56 4.40
CA ALA A 19 -7.78 6.76 5.58
C ALA A 19 -7.24 5.32 5.50
N MET A 20 -7.09 4.77 4.29
CA MET A 20 -6.38 3.50 4.10
C MET A 20 -4.92 3.62 4.55
N GLY A 21 -4.25 4.72 4.20
CA GLY A 21 -2.87 5.01 4.66
C GLY A 21 -2.77 5.00 6.19
N GLU A 22 -3.59 5.80 6.86
CA GLU A 22 -3.64 5.87 8.33
C GLU A 22 -3.90 4.50 8.98
N TYR A 23 -4.87 3.75 8.45
CA TYR A 23 -5.16 2.41 8.94
C TYR A 23 -3.98 1.44 8.76
N LEU A 24 -3.25 1.54 7.65
CA LEU A 24 -2.08 0.70 7.39
C LEU A 24 -0.90 1.07 8.31
N GLU A 25 -0.72 2.35 8.64
CA GLU A 25 0.24 2.81 9.66
C GLU A 25 -0.08 2.18 11.02
N GLU A 26 -1.35 2.27 11.48
CA GLU A 26 -1.78 1.63 12.72
C GLU A 26 -1.55 0.11 12.72
N MET A 27 -1.75 -0.54 11.58
CA MET A 27 -1.54 -1.98 11.45
C MET A 27 -0.05 -2.33 11.56
N ALA A 28 0.84 -1.52 11.01
CA ALA A 28 2.28 -1.69 11.13
C ALA A 28 2.76 -1.51 12.58
N GLU A 29 2.21 -0.53 13.32
CA GLU A 29 2.46 -0.37 14.75
C GLU A 29 1.96 -1.58 15.57
N LYS A 30 0.96 -2.30 15.08
CA LYS A 30 0.47 -3.55 15.68
C LYS A 30 1.23 -4.80 15.18
N GLY A 31 2.29 -4.64 14.40
CA GLY A 31 3.11 -5.73 13.87
C GLY A 31 2.56 -6.40 12.60
N TRP A 32 1.79 -5.68 11.78
CA TRP A 32 1.19 -6.20 10.55
C TRP A 32 1.52 -5.33 9.34
N MET A 33 2.23 -5.92 8.36
CA MET A 33 2.51 -5.28 7.08
C MET A 33 1.53 -5.80 6.03
N VAL A 34 0.89 -4.90 5.28
CA VAL A 34 0.06 -5.31 4.14
C VAL A 34 0.94 -5.90 3.04
N GLU A 35 0.48 -7.00 2.44
CA GLU A 35 1.13 -7.64 1.28
C GLU A 35 0.30 -7.49 0.01
N LYS A 36 -1.03 -7.52 0.16
CA LYS A 36 -1.96 -7.43 -0.96
C LYS A 36 -3.27 -6.82 -0.51
N VAL A 37 -3.76 -5.85 -1.28
CA VAL A 37 -5.11 -5.31 -1.15
C VAL A 37 -5.92 -5.84 -2.32
N GLY A 38 -7.11 -6.36 -2.04
CA GLY A 38 -8.08 -6.75 -3.04
C GLY A 38 -9.44 -6.16 -2.70
N ARG A 39 -10.36 -6.22 -3.67
CA ARG A 39 -11.67 -5.55 -3.59
C ARG A 39 -12.48 -5.81 -2.32
N TYR A 40 -12.35 -7.00 -1.72
CA TYR A 40 -13.11 -7.40 -0.53
C TYR A 40 -12.24 -7.73 0.68
N THR A 41 -10.95 -7.98 0.47
CA THR A 41 -10.05 -8.45 1.54
C THR A 41 -8.65 -7.93 1.35
N ALA A 42 -7.96 -7.65 2.44
CA ALA A 42 -6.52 -7.43 2.45
C ALA A 42 -5.78 -8.55 3.18
N LYS A 43 -4.60 -8.89 2.68
CA LYS A 43 -3.68 -9.87 3.26
C LYS A 43 -2.51 -9.12 3.90
N PHE A 44 -2.17 -9.52 5.12
CA PHE A 44 -1.07 -9.00 5.91
C PHE A 44 -0.11 -10.13 6.27
N ARG A 45 1.17 -9.79 6.41
CA ARG A 45 2.20 -10.62 7.06
C ARG A 45 2.60 -10.01 8.40
N ALA A 46 3.01 -10.86 9.33
CA ALA A 46 3.60 -10.39 10.58
C ALA A 46 4.95 -9.70 10.33
N ILE A 47 5.20 -8.62 11.05
CA ILE A 47 6.47 -7.89 11.16
C ILE A 47 6.72 -7.55 12.63
N GLU A 48 7.94 -7.16 12.97
CA GLU A 48 8.18 -6.44 14.22
C GLU A 48 7.38 -5.12 14.19
N PRO A 49 6.64 -4.79 15.26
CA PRO A 49 5.97 -3.50 15.42
C PRO A 49 6.91 -2.33 15.11
N GLN A 50 6.50 -1.45 14.20
CA GLN A 50 7.33 -0.30 13.81
C GLN A 50 6.47 0.88 13.36
N LYS A 51 7.02 2.08 13.52
CA LYS A 51 6.44 3.32 13.01
C LYS A 51 6.99 3.59 11.61
N ILE A 52 6.14 3.41 10.61
CA ILE A 52 6.42 3.69 9.21
C ILE A 52 5.29 4.52 8.64
N LYS A 53 5.57 5.22 7.54
CA LYS A 53 4.56 5.99 6.81
C LYS A 53 3.98 5.19 5.67
N PHE A 54 2.68 5.34 5.43
CA PHE A 54 2.01 4.79 4.26
C PHE A 54 1.54 5.91 3.35
N TYR A 55 1.78 5.71 2.05
CA TYR A 55 1.25 6.56 1.01
C TYR A 55 0.42 5.72 0.08
N VAL A 56 -0.88 6.04 0.00
CA VAL A 56 -1.80 5.46 -0.96
C VAL A 56 -2.16 6.57 -1.93
N ASP A 57 -1.89 6.38 -3.21
CA ASP A 57 -2.11 7.40 -4.23
C ASP A 57 -3.00 6.91 -5.37
N VAL A 58 -3.64 7.86 -6.05
CA VAL A 58 -4.44 7.66 -7.24
C VAL A 58 -3.56 7.84 -8.47
N PHE A 59 -3.14 6.73 -9.08
CA PHE A 59 -2.45 6.71 -10.36
C PHE A 59 -3.44 6.89 -11.51
N LYS A 60 -3.43 8.08 -12.13
CA LYS A 60 -4.44 8.53 -13.11
C LYS A 60 -4.57 7.64 -14.36
N GLU A 61 -3.51 6.94 -14.74
CA GLU A 61 -3.50 6.06 -15.92
C GLU A 61 -3.90 4.61 -15.58
N GLY A 62 -4.09 4.31 -14.29
CA GLY A 62 -4.56 3.01 -13.83
C GLY A 62 -6.08 2.87 -13.91
N GLY A 63 -6.58 1.67 -13.60
CA GLY A 63 -8.01 1.42 -13.52
C GLY A 63 -8.38 -0.06 -13.55
N PRO A 64 -9.68 -0.39 -13.36
CA PRO A 64 -10.13 -1.78 -13.25
C PRO A 64 -9.94 -2.62 -14.52
N LEU A 65 -9.77 -1.98 -15.67
CA LEU A 65 -9.55 -2.62 -16.97
C LEU A 65 -8.11 -2.46 -17.47
N THR A 66 -7.25 -1.78 -16.70
CA THR A 66 -5.84 -1.57 -17.03
C THR A 66 -5.02 -2.67 -16.38
N PRO A 67 -4.02 -3.25 -17.08
CA PRO A 67 -3.07 -4.16 -16.44
C PRO A 67 -2.37 -3.50 -15.24
N GLU A 68 -2.11 -4.27 -14.19
CA GLU A 68 -1.38 -3.77 -13.00
C GLU A 68 0.04 -3.29 -13.33
N LYS A 69 0.66 -3.89 -14.36
CA LYS A 69 2.01 -3.56 -14.84
C LYS A 69 1.93 -3.03 -16.26
N THR A 70 2.00 -1.72 -16.39
CA THR A 70 2.24 -0.97 -17.63
C THR A 70 3.54 -0.20 -17.49
N GLU A 71 4.16 0.17 -18.61
CA GLU A 71 5.39 0.99 -18.61
C GLU A 71 5.22 2.25 -17.76
N SER A 72 4.08 2.95 -17.88
CA SER A 72 3.81 4.15 -17.08
C SER A 72 3.62 3.87 -15.59
N SER A 73 2.99 2.76 -15.21
CA SER A 73 2.88 2.36 -13.80
C SER A 73 4.25 2.02 -13.19
N GLU A 74 5.13 1.41 -13.97
CA GLU A 74 6.48 1.03 -13.53
C GLU A 74 7.37 2.27 -13.39
N GLU A 75 7.28 3.20 -14.34
CA GLU A 75 7.95 4.50 -14.26
C GLU A 75 7.49 5.30 -13.03
N TYR A 76 6.18 5.41 -12.80
CA TYR A 76 5.64 6.09 -11.63
C TYR A 76 6.15 5.46 -10.32
N ARG A 77 6.13 4.12 -10.23
CA ARG A 77 6.68 3.41 -9.05
C ARG A 77 8.17 3.65 -8.88
N ARG A 78 8.95 3.73 -9.97
CA ARG A 78 10.39 4.03 -9.93
C ARG A 78 10.64 5.43 -9.36
N LEU A 79 9.89 6.44 -9.83
CA LEU A 79 10.00 7.81 -9.31
C LEU A 79 9.68 7.88 -7.80
N CYS A 80 8.65 7.17 -7.35
CA CYS A 80 8.36 7.04 -5.92
C CYS A 80 9.50 6.36 -5.15
N GLN A 81 10.08 5.29 -5.69
CA GLN A 81 11.22 4.58 -5.10
C GLN A 81 12.47 5.45 -4.99
N GLU A 82 12.78 6.24 -6.03
CA GLU A 82 13.88 7.21 -6.01
C GLU A 82 13.67 8.29 -4.94
N SER A 83 12.41 8.57 -4.58
CA SER A 83 12.02 9.49 -3.51
C SER A 83 11.93 8.81 -2.12
N GLY A 84 12.36 7.55 -1.99
CA GLY A 84 12.40 6.82 -0.72
C GLY A 84 11.16 5.97 -0.41
N TRP A 85 10.19 5.89 -1.32
CA TRP A 85 8.95 5.14 -1.12
C TRP A 85 9.01 3.73 -1.73
N THR A 86 8.77 2.71 -0.91
CA THR A 86 8.77 1.32 -1.39
C THR A 86 7.37 0.88 -1.80
N PHE A 87 7.22 0.46 -3.05
CA PHE A 87 5.97 -0.10 -3.58
C PHE A 87 5.61 -1.44 -2.93
N ILE A 88 4.33 -1.64 -2.61
CA ILE A 88 3.82 -2.85 -1.97
C ILE A 88 2.89 -3.63 -2.90
N THR A 89 1.82 -2.97 -3.35
CA THR A 89 0.71 -3.58 -4.09
C THR A 89 -0.11 -2.48 -4.77
N SER A 90 -0.98 -2.88 -5.70
CA SER A 90 -1.93 -1.99 -6.36
C SER A 90 -3.34 -2.58 -6.37
N LEU A 91 -4.34 -1.72 -6.49
CA LEU A 91 -5.73 -2.09 -6.72
C LEU A 91 -6.36 -1.08 -7.67
N ASP A 92 -6.66 -1.51 -8.89
CA ASP A 92 -7.15 -0.65 -9.98
C ASP A 92 -6.21 0.54 -10.24
N TYR A 93 -6.63 1.76 -9.88
CA TYR A 93 -5.83 2.98 -9.97
C TYR A 93 -5.08 3.32 -8.67
N LEU A 94 -5.27 2.57 -7.59
CA LEU A 94 -4.59 2.83 -6.32
C LEU A 94 -3.22 2.14 -6.29
N GLN A 95 -2.21 2.89 -5.86
CA GLN A 95 -0.85 2.40 -5.62
C GLN A 95 -0.53 2.55 -4.14
N PHE A 96 -0.03 1.49 -3.50
CA PHE A 96 0.27 1.47 -2.07
C PHE A 96 1.77 1.42 -1.85
N PHE A 97 2.27 2.36 -1.07
CA PHE A 97 3.68 2.51 -0.73
C PHE A 97 3.89 2.65 0.77
N TYR A 98 5.12 2.38 1.22
CA TYR A 98 5.57 2.75 2.56
C TYR A 98 6.97 3.38 2.56
N ALA A 99 7.27 4.13 3.61
CA ALA A 99 8.57 4.75 3.85
C ALA A 99 8.88 4.81 5.36
N ALA A 100 10.03 5.36 5.72
CA ALA A 100 10.38 5.58 7.14
C ALA A 100 9.39 6.53 7.83
N GLY A 101 9.28 6.45 9.16
CA GLY A 101 8.25 7.15 9.94
C GLY A 101 8.25 8.69 9.84
N ASP A 102 9.36 9.27 9.38
CA ASP A 102 9.61 10.70 9.19
C ASP A 102 9.44 11.18 7.74
N SER A 103 9.00 10.30 6.84
CA SER A 103 8.81 10.63 5.42
C SER A 103 7.50 11.38 5.17
N GLU A 104 7.54 12.45 4.38
CA GLU A 104 6.34 13.10 3.85
C GLU A 104 6.09 12.67 2.40
N PRO A 105 4.84 12.41 2.00
CA PRO A 105 4.52 12.06 0.63
C PRO A 105 4.81 13.23 -0.31
N VAL A 106 5.31 12.93 -1.51
CA VAL A 106 5.65 13.89 -2.57
C VAL A 106 4.39 14.48 -3.21
#